data_AF-A0A2I1D9T7-F1
#
_entry.id   AF-A0A2I1D9T7-F1
#
_cell.length_a   1.000
_cell.length_b   1.000
_cell.length_c   1.000
_cell.angle_alpha   90.00
_cell.angle_beta   90.00
_cell.angle_gamma   90.00
#
_symmetry.space_group_name_H-M   'P 1'
#
loop_
_entity.id
_entity.type
_entity.pdbx_description
1 polymer ?
#
loop_
_entity_poly.entity_id
_entity_poly.type
_entity_poly.pdbx_seq_one_letter_code
_entity_poly.pdbx_strand_id
1 'polypeptide(L)'
;MSQDEYDTIKNLAIQQSVLEYYDPYKEPNEITSVPKQPESPTIPGPKREKESVQEYTDRVNLYLTERKLYKVLDIDHKGVNKGLSIVSQRIGKSVDRSLLFYYWNDSSVYETLRLLRQRYEPTAEQRRETLRRNFHDARMAPATMANIKLWTARYENAFEACKALKVLDVTEGYAIDQFFECVKTLEPAWVERCHVWSRIPNASLSTIISLFLEHVLYKRSSVKYLVFCQICHFTIPGYSDIGRASSDLMLDIPNDTPPKLYMMQPIAKNRPIIHDNRIEKTQPLIHYKFTSPP
;
A
#
# COMPACT_ATOMS: atom_id res chain seq x y z
N MET A 1 -16.22 -13.00 12.49
CA MET A 1 -15.79 -11.60 12.37
C MET A 1 -14.65 -11.58 11.37
N SER A 2 -14.77 -10.80 10.31
CA SER A 2 -13.69 -10.66 9.32
C SER A 2 -12.52 -9.84 9.88
N GLN A 3 -11.35 -9.94 9.26
CA GLN A 3 -10.20 -9.11 9.64
C GLN A 3 -10.51 -7.61 9.48
N ASP A 4 -11.24 -7.23 8.42
CA ASP A 4 -11.65 -5.84 8.17
C ASP A 4 -12.60 -5.30 9.26
N GLU A 5 -13.49 -6.13 9.78
CA GLU A 5 -14.36 -5.79 10.90
C GLU A 5 -13.55 -5.55 12.17
N TYR A 6 -12.55 -6.41 12.42
CA TYR A 6 -11.65 -6.25 13.54
C TYR A 6 -10.83 -4.97 13.44
N ASP A 7 -10.26 -4.66 12.27
CA ASP A 7 -9.50 -3.43 12.05
C ASP A 7 -10.39 -2.20 12.20
N THR A 8 -11.67 -2.29 11.82
CA THR A 8 -12.66 -1.23 12.08
C THR A 8 -12.90 -1.02 13.57
N ILE A 9 -13.04 -2.10 14.35
CA ILE A 9 -13.22 -2.05 15.81
C ILE A 9 -11.96 -1.50 16.49
N LYS A 10 -10.77 -1.88 16.01
CA LYS A 10 -9.47 -1.38 16.49
C LYS A 10 -9.30 0.11 16.20
N ASN A 11 -9.65 0.58 15.01
CA ASN A 11 -9.57 2.00 14.68
C ASN A 11 -10.54 2.83 15.52
N LEU A 12 -11.74 2.30 15.78
CA LEU A 12 -12.70 2.91 16.70
C LEU A 12 -12.14 2.95 18.14
N ALA A 13 -11.44 1.91 18.58
CA ALA A 13 -10.73 1.84 19.87
C ALA A 13 -9.78 3.02 20.07
N ILE A 14 -8.96 3.26 19.04
CA ILE A 14 -7.90 4.26 19.03
C ILE A 14 -8.54 5.64 19.08
N GLN A 15 -9.61 5.86 18.29
CA GLN A 15 -10.35 7.12 18.28
C GLN A 15 -11.01 7.43 19.63
N GLN A 16 -11.41 6.41 20.37
CA GLN A 16 -12.03 6.55 21.70
C GLN A 16 -11.01 6.46 22.84
N SER A 17 -9.71 6.34 22.54
CA SER A 17 -8.62 6.18 23.53
C SER A 17 -8.83 5.04 24.53
N VAL A 18 -9.42 3.93 24.08
CA VAL A 18 -9.76 2.79 24.94
C VAL A 18 -9.11 1.46 24.55
N LEU A 19 -8.25 1.44 23.52
CA LEU A 19 -7.62 0.21 23.01
C LEU A 19 -6.87 -0.57 24.10
N GLU A 20 -6.20 0.15 25.01
CA GLU A 20 -5.39 -0.44 26.09
C GLU A 20 -6.19 -1.29 27.10
N TYR A 21 -7.50 -1.08 27.17
CA TYR A 21 -8.40 -1.78 28.09
C TYR A 21 -9.00 -3.07 27.50
N TYR A 22 -8.81 -3.34 26.20
CA TYR A 22 -9.48 -4.48 25.58
C TYR A 22 -8.74 -5.17 24.43
N ASP A 23 -7.47 -4.84 24.17
CA ASP A 23 -6.71 -5.45 23.08
C ASP A 23 -6.67 -7.00 23.18
N PRO A 24 -7.34 -7.75 22.29
CA PRO A 24 -7.39 -9.21 22.33
C PRO A 24 -6.08 -9.88 21.86
N TYR A 25 -5.06 -9.09 21.50
CA TYR A 25 -3.71 -9.58 21.20
C TYR A 25 -2.78 -9.51 22.40
N LYS A 26 -3.19 -8.81 23.46
CA LYS A 26 -2.47 -8.78 24.73
C LYS A 26 -2.92 -9.93 25.62
N GLU A 27 -1.98 -10.45 26.40
CA GLU A 27 -2.29 -11.40 27.45
C GLU A 27 -3.16 -10.71 28.53
N PRO A 28 -4.02 -11.44 29.25
CA PRO A 28 -4.93 -10.84 30.24
C PRO A 28 -4.22 -10.00 31.32
N ASN A 29 -2.97 -10.33 31.63
CA ASN A 29 -2.11 -9.63 32.58
C ASN A 29 -1.45 -8.35 32.03
N GLU A 30 -1.46 -8.14 30.71
CA GLU A 30 -0.90 -6.96 30.03
C GLU A 30 -1.96 -5.88 29.74
N ILE A 31 -3.22 -6.15 30.08
CA ILE A 31 -4.33 -5.25 29.83
C ILE A 31 -4.48 -4.27 30.98
N THR A 32 -4.56 -2.99 30.63
CA THR A 32 -4.80 -1.94 31.62
C THR A 32 -6.18 -2.15 32.24
N SER A 33 -6.27 -2.13 33.56
CA SER A 33 -7.56 -2.18 34.23
C SER A 33 -8.34 -0.90 33.96
N VAL A 34 -9.64 -1.03 33.66
CA VAL A 34 -10.55 0.11 33.54
C VAL A 34 -10.44 0.96 34.82
N PRO A 35 -10.33 2.30 34.72
CA PRO A 35 -10.28 3.16 35.90
C PRO A 35 -11.47 2.84 36.81
N LYS A 36 -11.25 2.83 38.13
CA LYS A 36 -12.36 2.65 39.08
C LYS A 36 -13.14 3.96 39.19
N GLN A 37 -14.42 3.85 39.50
CA GLN A 37 -15.21 5.02 39.88
C GLN A 37 -14.53 5.70 41.09
N PRO A 38 -14.20 7.00 41.00
CA PRO A 38 -13.54 7.69 42.10
C PRO A 38 -14.48 7.82 43.30
N GLU A 39 -13.92 7.73 44.49
CA GLU A 39 -14.65 7.97 45.74
C GLU A 39 -14.97 9.46 45.87
N SER A 40 -16.17 9.77 46.37
CA SER A 40 -16.55 11.17 46.64
C SER A 40 -15.63 11.76 47.72
N PRO A 41 -15.24 13.04 47.62
CA PRO A 41 -14.39 13.68 48.63
C PRO A 41 -14.96 13.51 50.04
N THR A 42 -14.14 13.00 50.96
CA THR A 42 -14.53 12.72 52.34
C THR A 42 -14.71 13.99 53.16
N ILE A 43 -14.07 15.10 52.76
CA ILE A 43 -14.15 16.38 53.46
C ILE A 43 -15.55 16.99 53.22
N PRO A 44 -16.42 17.06 54.25
CA PRO A 44 -17.69 17.76 54.12
C PRO A 44 -17.41 19.24 53.79
N GLY A 45 -18.25 19.84 52.96
CA GLY A 45 -18.06 21.22 52.52
C GLY A 45 -17.79 22.15 53.70
N PRO A 46 -16.78 23.05 53.61
CA PRO A 46 -16.30 23.82 54.75
C PRO A 46 -17.45 24.63 55.35
N LYS A 47 -17.83 24.33 56.59
CA LYS A 47 -18.74 25.14 57.39
C LYS A 47 -17.91 26.15 58.16
N ARG A 48 -18.36 27.40 58.25
CA ARG A 48 -17.77 28.38 59.17
C ARG A 48 -18.16 28.00 60.59
N GLU A 49 -17.41 27.09 61.20
CA GLU A 49 -17.44 26.88 62.65
C GLU A 49 -16.39 27.79 63.31
N LYS A 50 -16.25 27.73 64.65
CA LYS A 50 -15.35 28.57 65.47
C LYS A 50 -13.86 28.26 65.24
N GLU A 51 -13.44 28.26 63.99
CA GLU A 51 -12.09 27.93 63.54
C GLU A 51 -11.30 29.23 63.34
N SER A 52 -9.98 29.15 63.46
CA SER A 52 -9.14 30.28 63.05
C SER A 52 -9.26 30.51 61.53
N VAL A 53 -9.03 31.75 61.10
CA VAL A 53 -9.08 32.12 59.67
C VAL A 53 -8.12 31.26 58.83
N GLN A 54 -6.98 30.89 59.39
CA GLN A 54 -5.98 30.06 58.74
C GLN A 54 -6.46 28.61 58.57
N GLU A 55 -6.97 27.98 59.64
CA GLU A 55 -7.51 26.61 59.59
C GLU A 55 -8.68 26.48 58.63
N TYR A 56 -9.56 27.49 58.58
CA TYR A 56 -10.64 27.54 57.61
C TYR A 56 -10.11 27.62 56.17
N THR A 57 -9.10 28.47 55.93
CA THR A 57 -8.50 28.65 54.60
C THR A 57 -7.81 27.37 54.12
N ASP A 58 -7.06 26.69 55.00
CA ASP A 58 -6.36 25.45 54.67
C ASP A 58 -7.34 24.31 54.35
N ARG A 59 -8.45 24.21 55.09
CA ARG A 59 -9.53 23.25 54.82
C ARG A 59 -10.26 23.53 53.52
N VAL A 60 -10.56 24.80 53.22
CA VAL A 60 -11.17 25.20 51.95
C VAL A 60 -10.25 24.82 50.79
N ASN A 61 -8.95 25.09 50.90
CA ASN A 61 -7.96 24.75 49.89
C ASN A 61 -7.85 23.23 49.68
N LEU A 62 -7.84 22.45 50.76
CA LEU A 62 -7.83 20.99 50.69
C LEU A 62 -9.10 20.45 50.03
N TYR A 63 -10.28 20.91 50.45
CA TYR A 63 -11.57 20.54 49.85
C TYR A 63 -11.63 20.88 48.35
N LEU A 64 -11.18 22.07 47.95
CA LEU A 64 -11.15 22.48 46.54
C LEU A 64 -10.19 21.61 45.73
N THR A 65 -9.08 21.19 46.32
CA THR A 65 -8.09 20.31 45.68
C THR A 65 -8.64 18.90 45.50
N GLU A 66 -9.20 18.29 46.55
CA GLU A 66 -9.86 16.97 46.47
C GLU A 66 -11.02 16.98 45.48
N ARG A 67 -11.85 18.04 45.50
CA ARG A 67 -12.97 18.18 44.57
C ARG A 67 -12.51 18.35 43.12
N LYS A 68 -11.39 19.03 42.87
CA LYS A 68 -10.78 19.12 41.53
C LYS A 68 -10.27 17.75 41.09
N LEU A 69 -9.55 17.04 41.94
CA LEU A 69 -9.05 15.69 41.65
C LEU A 69 -10.19 14.72 41.35
N TYR A 70 -11.22 14.69 42.20
CA TYR A 70 -12.43 13.90 41.99
C TYR A 70 -13.06 14.16 40.62
N LYS A 71 -13.23 15.44 40.25
CA LYS A 71 -13.81 15.80 38.94
C LYS A 71 -12.96 15.30 37.78
N VAL A 72 -11.63 15.41 37.87
CA VAL A 72 -10.73 14.92 36.81
C VAL A 72 -10.85 13.40 36.68
N LEU A 73 -10.78 12.66 37.78
CA LEU A 73 -10.91 11.20 37.78
C LEU A 73 -12.30 10.74 37.33
N ASP A 74 -13.37 11.47 37.68
CA ASP A 74 -14.74 11.14 37.29
C ASP A 74 -14.97 11.38 35.79
N ILE A 75 -14.39 12.46 35.23
CA ILE A 75 -14.40 12.71 33.79
C ILE A 75 -13.66 11.59 33.04
N ASP A 76 -12.49 11.19 33.53
CA ASP A 76 -11.69 10.13 32.92
C ASP A 76 -12.42 8.78 32.96
N HIS A 77 -12.91 8.38 34.13
CA HIS A 77 -13.73 7.18 34.32
C HIS A 77 -14.97 7.15 33.41
N LYS A 78 -15.70 8.27 33.31
CA LYS A 78 -16.88 8.37 32.42
C LYS A 78 -16.47 8.32 30.95
N GLY A 79 -15.34 8.93 30.59
CA GLY A 79 -14.78 8.91 29.24
C GLY A 79 -14.46 7.50 28.79
N VAL A 80 -13.70 6.75 29.59
CA VAL A 80 -13.34 5.36 29.32
C VAL A 80 -14.58 4.48 29.21
N ASN A 81 -15.52 4.55 30.16
CA ASN A 81 -16.75 3.75 30.10
C ASN A 81 -17.61 4.05 28.87
N LYS A 82 -17.71 5.33 28.47
CA LYS A 82 -18.41 5.72 27.25
C LYS A 82 -17.72 5.14 26.01
N GLY A 83 -16.39 5.21 25.93
CA GLY A 83 -15.61 4.63 24.84
C GLY A 83 -15.81 3.11 24.75
N LEU A 84 -15.72 2.41 25.88
CA LEU A 84 -15.96 0.96 25.96
C LEU A 84 -17.39 0.59 25.55
N SER A 85 -18.39 1.38 25.94
CA SER A 85 -19.79 1.16 25.54
C SER A 85 -19.97 1.31 24.02
N ILE A 86 -19.36 2.33 23.40
CA ILE A 86 -19.40 2.54 21.94
C ILE A 86 -18.77 1.35 21.19
N VAL A 87 -17.62 0.90 21.67
CA VAL A 87 -16.92 -0.27 21.11
C VAL A 87 -17.76 -1.53 21.26
N SER A 88 -18.31 -1.77 22.45
CA SER A 88 -19.20 -2.90 22.73
C SER A 88 -20.41 -2.89 21.79
N GLN A 89 -21.07 -1.74 21.60
CA GLN A 89 -22.16 -1.63 20.64
C GLN A 89 -21.73 -1.93 19.20
N ARG A 90 -20.50 -1.55 18.80
CA ARG A 90 -19.98 -1.87 17.47
C ARG A 90 -19.79 -3.37 17.30
N ILE A 91 -19.19 -4.04 18.28
CA ILE A 91 -19.04 -5.51 18.29
C ILE A 91 -20.41 -6.18 18.16
N GLY A 92 -21.41 -5.73 18.92
CA GLY A 92 -22.76 -6.30 18.89
C GLY A 92 -23.48 -6.12 17.56
N LYS A 93 -23.12 -5.09 16.78
CA LYS A 93 -23.62 -4.89 15.42
C LYS A 93 -22.87 -5.72 14.37
N SER A 94 -21.64 -6.13 14.66
CA SER A 94 -20.78 -6.92 13.78
C SER A 94 -20.94 -8.44 13.96
N VAL A 95 -21.50 -8.88 15.08
CA VAL A 95 -21.75 -10.30 15.36
C VAL A 95 -23.23 -10.62 15.13
N ASP A 96 -23.51 -11.78 14.55
CA ASP A 96 -24.88 -12.28 14.39
C ASP A 96 -25.62 -12.30 15.74
N ARG A 97 -26.85 -11.78 15.76
CA ARG A 97 -27.68 -11.70 16.97
C ARG A 97 -27.89 -13.06 17.65
N SER A 98 -27.98 -14.14 16.88
CA SER A 98 -28.13 -15.50 17.40
C SER A 98 -26.92 -15.97 18.20
N LEU A 99 -25.76 -15.36 17.95
CA LEU A 99 -24.50 -15.71 18.58
C LEU A 99 -24.15 -14.81 19.76
N LEU A 100 -24.81 -13.65 19.91
CA LEU A 100 -24.55 -12.71 21.01
C LEU A 100 -24.74 -13.36 22.39
N PHE A 101 -25.72 -14.27 22.52
CA PHE A 101 -25.97 -14.98 23.78
C PHE A 101 -24.75 -15.73 24.33
N TYR A 102 -23.87 -16.24 23.45
CA TYR A 102 -22.68 -16.99 23.86
C TYR A 102 -21.53 -16.11 24.34
N TYR A 103 -21.56 -14.81 24.06
CA TYR A 103 -20.42 -13.90 24.33
C TYR A 103 -20.76 -12.76 25.28
N TRP A 104 -22.05 -12.46 25.52
CA TRP A 104 -22.47 -11.28 26.29
C TRP A 104 -22.80 -11.55 27.76
N ASN A 105 -22.57 -12.77 28.25
CA ASN A 105 -22.95 -13.16 29.61
C ASN A 105 -21.91 -12.62 30.61
N ASP A 106 -22.14 -11.39 31.10
CA ASP A 106 -21.30 -10.63 32.06
C ASP A 106 -19.79 -10.54 31.71
N SER A 107 -19.49 -10.73 30.43
CA SER A 107 -18.12 -10.77 29.93
C SER A 107 -17.64 -9.35 29.63
N SER A 108 -16.39 -9.04 29.99
CA SER A 108 -15.77 -7.77 29.61
C SER A 108 -15.67 -7.66 28.08
N VAL A 109 -15.48 -6.44 27.56
CA VAL A 109 -15.26 -6.21 26.12
C VAL A 109 -14.05 -7.00 25.62
N TYR A 110 -12.98 -7.06 26.43
CA TYR A 110 -11.82 -7.91 26.18
C TYR A 110 -12.23 -9.37 25.98
N GLU A 111 -12.99 -9.91 26.92
CA GLU A 111 -13.29 -11.34 26.94
C GLU A 111 -14.23 -11.74 25.80
N THR A 112 -15.16 -10.85 25.46
CA THR A 112 -15.99 -10.96 24.26
C THR A 112 -15.12 -11.05 23.01
N LEU A 113 -14.14 -10.15 22.84
CA LEU A 113 -13.25 -10.14 21.68
C LEU A 113 -12.29 -11.33 21.66
N ARG A 114 -11.78 -11.76 22.82
CA ARG A 114 -10.92 -12.94 22.96
C ARG A 114 -11.65 -14.20 22.49
N LEU A 115 -12.90 -14.39 22.93
CA LEU A 115 -13.74 -15.52 22.53
C LEU A 115 -14.10 -15.47 21.05
N LEU A 116 -14.48 -14.29 20.53
CA LEU A 116 -14.75 -14.10 19.11
C LEU A 116 -13.51 -14.40 18.26
N ARG A 117 -12.33 -13.96 18.69
CA ARG A 117 -11.07 -14.28 18.04
C ARG A 117 -10.83 -15.78 18.06
N GLN A 118 -10.87 -16.43 19.21
CA GLN A 118 -10.63 -17.87 19.32
C GLN A 118 -11.54 -18.69 18.39
N ARG A 119 -12.80 -18.26 18.20
CA ARG A 119 -13.74 -18.99 17.35
C ARG A 119 -13.65 -18.65 15.87
N TYR A 120 -13.33 -17.40 15.52
CA TYR A 120 -13.38 -16.90 14.14
C TYR A 120 -12.00 -16.58 13.55
N GLU A 121 -10.91 -16.78 14.29
CA GLU A 121 -9.56 -16.57 13.79
C GLU A 121 -9.34 -17.49 12.58
N PRO A 122 -9.10 -16.92 11.40
CA PRO A 122 -8.98 -17.73 10.19
C PRO A 122 -7.71 -18.58 10.29
N THR A 123 -7.89 -19.86 9.98
CA THR A 123 -6.77 -20.80 9.86
C THR A 123 -5.74 -20.28 8.85
N ALA A 124 -4.49 -20.75 8.96
CA ALA A 124 -3.44 -20.34 8.01
C ALA A 124 -3.84 -20.62 6.55
N GLU A 125 -4.58 -21.71 6.30
CA GLU A 125 -5.12 -22.04 4.98
C GLU A 125 -6.20 -21.08 4.53
N GLN A 126 -7.18 -20.78 5.39
CA GLN A 126 -8.23 -19.79 5.08
C GLN A 126 -7.63 -18.40 4.81
N ARG A 127 -6.60 -18.00 5.56
CA ARG A 127 -5.88 -16.74 5.32
C ARG A 127 -5.22 -16.72 3.94
N ARG A 128 -4.51 -17.79 3.58
CA ARG A 128 -3.88 -17.93 2.25
C ARG A 128 -4.92 -17.89 1.12
N GLU A 129 -6.05 -18.56 1.31
CA GLU A 129 -7.15 -18.56 0.33
C GLU A 129 -7.79 -17.17 0.18
N THR A 130 -8.03 -16.46 1.28
CA THR A 130 -8.52 -15.06 1.23
C THR A 130 -7.54 -14.15 0.49
N LEU A 131 -6.25 -14.26 0.77
CA LEU A 131 -5.24 -13.47 0.05
C LEU A 131 -5.18 -13.80 -1.44
N ARG A 132 -5.29 -15.09 -1.79
CA ARG A 132 -5.36 -15.54 -3.19
C ARG A 132 -6.56 -14.92 -3.90
N ARG A 133 -7.73 -14.88 -3.26
CA ARG A 133 -8.93 -14.22 -3.79
C ARG A 133 -8.74 -12.71 -3.92
N ASN A 134 -8.21 -12.05 -2.90
CA ASN A 134 -7.94 -10.61 -2.95
C ASN A 134 -6.98 -10.25 -4.08
N PHE A 135 -5.95 -11.06 -4.32
CA PHE A 135 -5.07 -10.89 -5.47
C PHE A 135 -5.80 -11.13 -6.80
N HIS A 136 -6.66 -12.15 -6.86
CA HIS A 136 -7.50 -12.40 -8.03
C HIS A 136 -8.42 -11.21 -8.35
N ASP A 137 -9.07 -10.63 -7.33
CA ASP A 137 -9.95 -9.49 -7.47
C ASP A 137 -9.19 -8.23 -7.86
N ALA A 138 -7.97 -8.04 -7.34
CA ALA A 138 -7.10 -6.92 -7.69
C ALA A 138 -6.67 -6.92 -9.16
N ARG A 139 -6.71 -8.08 -9.85
CA ARG A 139 -6.47 -8.18 -11.30
C ARG A 139 -7.56 -7.51 -12.13
N MET A 140 -8.71 -7.18 -11.56
CA MET A 140 -9.77 -6.48 -12.29
C MET A 140 -9.36 -5.03 -12.54
N ALA A 141 -8.81 -4.79 -13.73
CA ALA A 141 -8.39 -3.48 -14.17
C ALA A 141 -9.58 -2.49 -14.20
N PRO A 142 -9.37 -1.21 -13.85
CA PRO A 142 -10.45 -0.24 -13.86
C PRO A 142 -10.91 0.02 -15.29
N ALA A 143 -12.22 0.17 -15.49
CA ALA A 143 -12.78 0.50 -16.80
C ALA A 143 -12.27 1.85 -17.36
N THR A 144 -11.77 2.75 -16.50
CA THR A 144 -11.22 4.04 -16.88
C THR A 144 -9.87 4.31 -16.25
N MET A 145 -9.02 5.03 -17.00
CA MET A 145 -7.68 5.44 -16.57
C MET A 145 -7.65 6.44 -15.39
N ALA A 146 -8.79 6.97 -14.96
CA ALA A 146 -8.86 7.93 -13.86
C ALA A 146 -8.37 7.31 -12.53
N ASN A 147 -8.65 6.03 -12.31
CA ASN A 147 -8.35 5.33 -11.07
C ASN A 147 -7.07 4.48 -11.13
N ILE A 148 -6.23 4.69 -12.14
CA ILE A 148 -5.10 3.79 -12.42
C ILE A 148 -4.10 3.71 -11.26
N LYS A 149 -3.77 4.85 -10.62
CA LYS A 149 -2.86 4.90 -9.47
C LYS A 149 -3.39 4.10 -8.28
N LEU A 150 -4.68 4.23 -7.99
CA LEU A 150 -5.32 3.53 -6.88
C LEU A 150 -5.37 2.03 -7.17
N TRP A 151 -5.67 1.64 -8.40
CA TRP A 151 -5.68 0.25 -8.83
C TRP A 151 -4.29 -0.38 -8.75
N THR A 152 -3.24 0.26 -9.29
CA THR A 152 -1.86 -0.28 -9.23
C THR A 152 -1.39 -0.45 -7.79
N ALA A 153 -1.71 0.49 -6.90
CA ALA A 153 -1.39 0.37 -5.48
C ALA A 153 -2.13 -0.80 -4.82
N ARG A 154 -3.42 -1.02 -5.16
CA ARG A 154 -4.17 -2.19 -4.67
C ARG A 154 -3.58 -3.50 -5.17
N TYR A 155 -3.18 -3.55 -6.44
CA TYR A 155 -2.54 -4.72 -7.05
C TYR A 155 -1.22 -5.06 -6.36
N GLU A 156 -0.35 -4.08 -6.17
CA GLU A 156 0.94 -4.23 -5.49
C GLU A 156 0.76 -4.67 -4.04
N ASN A 157 -0.16 -4.03 -3.30
CA ASN A 157 -0.45 -4.41 -1.92
C ASN A 157 -0.99 -5.84 -1.80
N ALA A 158 -1.86 -6.26 -2.72
CA ALA A 158 -2.38 -7.63 -2.72
C ALA A 158 -1.28 -8.67 -3.01
N PHE A 159 -0.34 -8.34 -3.91
CA PHE A 159 0.82 -9.17 -4.18
C PHE A 159 1.76 -9.26 -2.95
N GLU A 160 2.13 -8.13 -2.36
CA GLU A 160 3.02 -8.11 -1.19
C GLU A 160 2.42 -8.85 0.01
N ALA A 161 1.10 -8.77 0.19
CA ALA A 161 0.40 -9.57 1.20
C ALA A 161 0.53 -11.09 0.93
N CYS A 162 0.38 -11.52 -0.34
CA CYS A 162 0.56 -12.93 -0.73
C CYS A 162 2.01 -13.40 -0.51
N LYS A 163 2.98 -12.54 -0.85
CA LYS A 163 4.41 -12.79 -0.69
C LYS A 163 4.80 -12.94 0.77
N ALA A 164 4.28 -12.08 1.65
CA ALA A 164 4.52 -12.13 3.09
C ALA A 164 4.06 -13.46 3.72
N LEU A 165 2.92 -14.01 3.29
CA LEU A 165 2.41 -15.32 3.75
C LEU A 165 2.87 -16.52 2.89
N LYS A 166 3.80 -16.32 1.95
CA LYS A 166 4.35 -17.35 1.06
C LYS A 166 3.26 -18.18 0.38
N VAL A 167 2.26 -17.52 -0.21
CA VAL A 167 1.23 -18.19 -1.02
C VAL A 167 1.92 -18.76 -2.27
N LEU A 168 2.03 -20.09 -2.35
CA LEU A 168 2.87 -20.80 -3.33
C LEU A 168 2.54 -20.44 -4.79
N ASP A 169 1.28 -20.18 -5.10
CA ASP A 169 0.81 -19.95 -6.48
C ASP A 169 0.98 -18.50 -6.95
N VAL A 170 1.35 -17.58 -6.05
CA VAL A 170 1.51 -16.16 -6.35
C VAL A 170 2.99 -15.81 -6.30
N THR A 171 3.71 -16.14 -7.37
CA THR A 171 5.13 -15.80 -7.53
C THR A 171 5.29 -14.41 -8.16
N GLU A 172 6.47 -13.81 -8.02
CA GLU A 172 6.79 -12.49 -8.63
C GLU A 172 6.60 -12.54 -10.16
N GLY A 173 7.11 -13.58 -10.82
CA GLY A 173 6.93 -13.76 -12.27
C GLY A 173 5.47 -13.89 -12.67
N TYR A 174 4.70 -14.72 -11.95
CA TYR A 174 3.27 -14.83 -12.18
C TYR A 174 2.55 -13.49 -12.01
N ALA A 175 2.87 -12.72 -10.97
CA ALA A 175 2.24 -11.43 -10.73
C ALA A 175 2.57 -10.39 -11.82
N ILE A 176 3.78 -10.41 -12.37
CA ILE A 176 4.19 -9.57 -13.49
C ILE A 176 3.42 -9.96 -14.77
N ASP A 177 3.36 -11.26 -15.09
CA ASP A 177 2.63 -11.75 -16.27
C ASP A 177 1.15 -11.37 -16.19
N GLN A 178 0.53 -11.57 -15.02
CA GLN A 178 -0.86 -11.17 -14.80
C GLN A 178 -1.04 -9.65 -14.89
N PHE A 179 -0.09 -8.86 -14.42
CA PHE A 179 -0.14 -7.41 -14.54
C PHE A 179 -0.14 -6.97 -16.00
N PHE A 180 0.71 -7.57 -16.84
CA PHE A 180 0.73 -7.28 -18.28
C PHE A 180 -0.59 -7.66 -18.95
N GLU A 181 -1.18 -8.81 -18.64
CA GLU A 181 -2.50 -9.19 -19.18
C GLU A 181 -3.59 -8.18 -18.79
N CYS A 182 -3.57 -7.69 -17.54
CA CYS A 182 -4.50 -6.65 -17.10
C CYS A 182 -4.28 -5.34 -17.87
N VAL A 183 -3.03 -4.89 -17.97
CA VAL A 183 -2.66 -3.64 -18.65
C VAL A 183 -2.90 -3.71 -20.15
N LYS A 184 -2.82 -4.88 -20.78
CA LYS A 184 -3.05 -5.07 -22.21
C LYS A 184 -4.45 -4.63 -22.64
N THR A 185 -5.44 -4.78 -21.75
CA THR A 185 -6.81 -4.28 -21.99
C THR A 185 -6.90 -2.75 -21.99
N LEU A 186 -5.95 -2.09 -21.33
CA LEU A 186 -5.92 -0.65 -21.10
C LEU A 186 -4.98 0.10 -22.06
N GLU A 187 -3.75 -0.39 -22.24
CA GLU A 187 -2.67 0.18 -23.05
C GLU A 187 -1.90 -0.93 -23.80
N PRO A 188 -2.52 -1.53 -24.84
CA PRO A 188 -1.91 -2.66 -25.57
C PRO A 188 -0.55 -2.30 -26.18
N ALA A 189 -0.42 -1.09 -26.72
CA ALA A 189 0.83 -0.63 -27.33
C ALA A 189 1.99 -0.49 -26.32
N TRP A 190 1.68 -0.20 -25.05
CA TRP A 190 2.71 -0.21 -24.00
C TRP A 190 3.16 -1.63 -23.69
N VAL A 191 2.21 -2.55 -23.54
CA VAL A 191 2.51 -3.97 -23.30
C VAL A 191 3.37 -4.55 -24.42
N GLU A 192 3.04 -4.32 -25.69
CA GLU A 192 3.83 -4.85 -26.81
C GLU A 192 5.31 -4.43 -26.77
N ARG A 193 5.61 -3.19 -26.36
CA ARG A 193 6.99 -2.71 -26.22
C ARG A 193 7.69 -3.25 -24.97
N CYS A 194 6.93 -3.40 -23.89
CA CYS A 194 7.46 -3.65 -22.55
C CYS A 194 7.37 -5.12 -22.12
N HIS A 195 6.66 -5.99 -22.86
CA HIS A 195 6.53 -7.41 -22.51
C HIS A 195 7.88 -8.14 -22.50
N VAL A 196 8.89 -7.60 -23.20
CA VAL A 196 10.28 -8.09 -23.14
C VAL A 196 10.87 -7.92 -21.72
N TRP A 197 10.37 -6.98 -20.93
CA TRP A 197 10.85 -6.71 -19.57
C TRP A 197 10.46 -7.78 -18.55
N SER A 198 9.39 -8.54 -18.80
CA SER A 198 9.06 -9.75 -18.02
C SER A 198 10.18 -10.79 -18.04
N ARG A 199 11.06 -10.75 -19.05
CA ARG A 199 12.16 -11.69 -19.26
C ARG A 199 13.49 -11.19 -18.70
N ILE A 200 13.52 -10.00 -18.10
CA ILE A 200 14.74 -9.46 -17.48
C ILE A 200 14.97 -10.21 -16.16
N PRO A 201 16.15 -10.83 -15.96
CA PRO A 201 16.49 -11.41 -14.68
C PRO A 201 16.48 -10.32 -13.61
N ASN A 202 15.75 -10.55 -12.51
CA ASN A 202 15.52 -9.62 -11.38
C ASN A 202 14.52 -8.48 -11.63
N ALA A 203 13.65 -8.57 -12.65
CA ALA A 203 12.50 -7.67 -12.72
C ALA A 203 11.61 -7.85 -11.48
N SER A 204 11.29 -6.74 -10.79
CA SER A 204 10.32 -6.73 -9.69
C SER A 204 9.01 -6.12 -10.16
N LEU A 205 7.90 -6.58 -9.57
CA LEU A 205 6.56 -6.06 -9.87
C LEU A 205 6.50 -4.54 -9.63
N SER A 206 7.09 -4.07 -8.53
CA SER A 206 7.12 -2.65 -8.16
C SER A 206 7.78 -1.77 -9.24
N THR A 207 8.89 -2.25 -9.81
CA THR A 207 9.58 -1.58 -10.92
C THR A 207 8.69 -1.50 -12.16
N ILE A 208 8.04 -2.62 -12.53
CA ILE A 208 7.14 -2.67 -13.70
C ILE A 208 5.94 -1.72 -13.51
N ILE A 209 5.35 -1.70 -12.32
CA ILE A 209 4.23 -0.80 -11.98
C ILE A 209 4.66 0.67 -12.09
N SER A 210 5.85 1.01 -11.59
CA SER A 210 6.37 2.38 -11.64
C SER A 210 6.58 2.85 -13.09
N LEU A 211 7.19 2.02 -13.94
CA LEU A 211 7.36 2.32 -15.37
C LEU A 211 6.02 2.49 -16.11
N PHE A 212 5.02 1.68 -15.75
CA PHE A 212 3.68 1.82 -16.29
C PHE A 212 3.02 3.14 -15.85
N LEU A 213 3.10 3.48 -14.57
CA LEU A 213 2.54 4.73 -14.05
C LEU A 213 3.22 5.95 -14.67
N GLU A 214 4.54 5.93 -14.80
CA GLU A 214 5.28 6.98 -15.52
C GLU A 214 4.76 7.14 -16.94
N HIS A 215 4.58 6.04 -17.68
CA HIS A 215 4.01 6.07 -19.01
C HIS A 215 2.60 6.70 -19.05
N VAL A 216 1.68 6.25 -18.20
CA VAL A 216 0.28 6.73 -18.25
C VAL A 216 0.17 8.19 -17.80
N LEU A 217 0.96 8.60 -16.80
CA LEU A 217 0.93 9.96 -16.27
C LEU A 217 1.63 10.96 -17.18
N TYR A 218 2.74 10.56 -17.82
CA TYR A 218 3.46 11.42 -18.76
C TYR A 218 2.68 11.59 -20.08
N LYS A 219 2.00 10.54 -20.58
CA LYS A 219 1.10 10.60 -21.74
C LYS A 219 -0.04 11.59 -21.55
N ARG A 220 -0.53 11.73 -20.31
CA ARG A 220 -1.55 12.73 -19.95
C ARG A 220 -1.00 14.15 -19.85
N SER A 221 0.31 14.31 -19.65
CA SER A 221 0.94 15.61 -19.42
C SER A 221 1.64 16.20 -20.65
N SER A 222 1.72 15.50 -21.79
CA SER A 222 2.50 15.97 -22.94
C SER A 222 1.99 15.46 -24.29
N VAL A 223 1.68 16.40 -25.19
CA VAL A 223 1.40 16.22 -26.64
C VAL A 223 2.66 15.81 -27.43
N LYS A 224 3.78 15.50 -26.78
CA LYS A 224 5.07 15.18 -27.43
C LYS A 224 5.65 13.88 -26.90
N TYR A 225 5.11 12.75 -27.36
CA TYR A 225 5.65 11.42 -27.12
C TYR A 225 6.69 11.08 -28.18
N LEU A 226 7.97 11.38 -27.94
CA LEU A 226 9.04 10.84 -28.80
C LEU A 226 10.42 10.64 -28.16
N VAL A 227 10.67 10.95 -26.87
CA VAL A 227 12.07 11.01 -26.39
C VAL A 227 12.43 10.04 -25.25
N PHE A 228 11.47 9.43 -24.53
CA PHE A 228 11.83 8.68 -23.32
C PHE A 228 12.17 7.19 -23.49
N CYS A 229 12.24 6.67 -24.71
CA CYS A 229 12.68 5.29 -24.95
C CYS A 229 14.23 5.13 -24.89
N GLN A 230 14.98 6.21 -24.73
CA GLN A 230 16.46 6.19 -24.77
C GLN A 230 17.14 5.89 -23.43
N ILE A 231 16.44 5.91 -22.29
CA ILE A 231 17.08 5.73 -20.96
C ILE A 231 17.22 4.24 -20.58
N CYS A 232 16.60 3.31 -21.31
CA CYS A 232 16.74 1.86 -21.08
C CYS A 232 17.83 1.18 -21.92
N HIS A 233 18.78 1.92 -22.50
CA HIS A 233 20.04 1.31 -22.93
C HIS A 233 20.90 0.97 -21.71
N PHE A 234 20.47 -0.05 -20.97
CA PHE A 234 21.38 -0.81 -20.12
C PHE A 234 22.35 -1.54 -21.04
N THR A 235 23.61 -1.23 -20.82
CA THR A 235 24.82 -1.80 -21.40
C THR A 235 24.75 -3.33 -21.34
N ILE A 236 24.56 -3.95 -22.50
CA ILE A 236 24.95 -5.35 -22.70
C ILE A 236 26.50 -5.34 -22.70
N PRO A 237 27.18 -6.16 -21.87
CA PRO A 237 28.64 -6.24 -21.91
C PRO A 237 29.06 -6.77 -23.29
N GLY A 238 29.67 -5.92 -24.11
CA GLY A 238 30.14 -6.29 -25.46
C GLY A 238 29.93 -5.25 -26.57
N TYR A 239 29.21 -4.16 -26.32
CA TYR A 239 29.01 -3.07 -27.30
C TYR A 239 29.31 -1.71 -26.63
N SER A 240 30.57 -1.28 -26.63
CA SER A 240 31.02 -0.05 -25.94
C SER A 240 31.26 1.17 -26.83
N ASP A 241 31.04 1.10 -28.16
CA ASP A 241 31.59 2.12 -29.06
C ASP A 241 30.55 2.93 -29.88
N ILE A 242 29.31 3.08 -29.39
CA ILE A 242 28.27 3.89 -30.08
C ILE A 242 27.88 5.14 -29.25
N GLY A 243 28.83 5.68 -28.49
CA GLY A 243 28.59 6.78 -27.55
C GLY A 243 29.02 8.19 -28.02
N ARG A 244 29.42 8.41 -29.28
CA ARG A 244 30.07 9.70 -29.65
C ARG A 244 29.59 10.43 -30.91
N ALA A 245 28.52 10.00 -31.57
CA ALA A 245 28.12 10.61 -32.85
C ALA A 245 26.67 11.10 -32.91
N SER A 246 26.07 11.54 -31.79
CA SER A 246 24.66 11.96 -31.80
C SER A 246 24.37 13.27 -31.06
N SER A 247 25.35 14.15 -30.93
CA SER A 247 25.17 15.49 -30.33
C SER A 247 25.07 16.65 -31.33
N ASP A 248 25.30 16.45 -32.63
CA ASP A 248 25.43 17.57 -33.60
C ASP A 248 24.51 17.54 -34.84
N LEU A 249 23.29 17.02 -34.74
CA LEU A 249 22.28 17.25 -35.78
C LEU A 249 20.92 17.63 -35.18
N MET A 250 20.79 18.91 -34.80
CA MET A 250 19.49 19.58 -34.83
C MET A 250 19.19 19.97 -36.27
N LEU A 251 18.30 19.23 -36.94
CA LEU A 251 17.64 19.71 -38.15
C LEU A 251 16.25 20.18 -37.76
N ASP A 252 15.99 21.47 -37.96
CA ASP A 252 14.66 22.07 -37.91
C ASP A 252 13.79 21.46 -39.03
N ILE A 253 12.73 20.75 -38.65
CA ILE A 253 11.73 20.23 -39.59
C ILE A 253 10.46 21.10 -39.46
N PRO A 254 9.93 21.70 -40.54
CA PRO A 254 8.72 22.51 -40.49
C PRO A 254 7.47 21.67 -40.16
N ASN A 255 6.53 22.30 -39.46
CA ASN A 255 5.38 21.70 -38.77
C ASN A 255 4.28 21.02 -39.64
N ASP A 256 4.39 20.99 -40.97
CA ASP A 256 3.25 20.62 -41.84
C ASP A 256 3.48 19.39 -42.74
N THR A 257 4.21 18.37 -42.27
CA THR A 257 4.30 17.10 -43.01
C THR A 257 3.80 15.92 -42.19
N PRO A 258 2.85 15.08 -42.68
CA PRO A 258 2.42 13.90 -41.96
C PRO A 258 3.55 12.86 -41.88
N PRO A 259 3.61 12.05 -40.80
CA PRO A 259 4.73 11.16 -40.55
C PRO A 259 4.79 10.04 -41.60
N LYS A 260 5.87 10.00 -42.39
CA LYS A 260 6.19 8.84 -43.24
C LYS A 260 6.95 7.79 -42.44
N LEU A 261 6.42 6.56 -42.41
CA LEU A 261 7.10 5.36 -41.91
C LEU A 261 8.21 4.98 -42.89
N TYR A 262 9.47 5.06 -42.45
CA TYR A 262 10.60 4.48 -43.17
C TYR A 262 10.94 3.11 -42.58
N MET A 263 10.98 2.07 -43.42
CA MET A 263 11.53 0.77 -43.05
C MET A 263 13.03 0.73 -43.34
N MET A 264 13.83 0.31 -42.36
CA MET A 264 15.26 0.04 -42.55
C MET A 264 15.46 -1.41 -42.98
N GLN A 265 16.07 -1.64 -44.16
CA GLN A 265 16.55 -2.96 -44.56
C GLN A 265 18.09 -2.94 -44.70
N PRO A 266 18.80 -3.92 -44.11
CA PRO A 266 20.25 -4.02 -44.25
C PRO A 266 20.65 -4.57 -45.62
N ILE A 267 21.63 -3.94 -46.27
CA ILE A 267 22.26 -4.46 -47.50
C ILE A 267 23.73 -4.77 -47.18
N ALA A 268 24.12 -6.04 -47.28
CA ALA A 268 25.52 -6.44 -47.18
C ALA A 268 26.21 -6.28 -48.55
N LYS A 269 27.32 -5.54 -48.60
CA LYS A 269 28.24 -5.55 -49.76
C LYS A 269 29.61 -6.03 -49.31
N ASN A 270 30.04 -7.17 -49.83
CA ASN A 270 31.40 -7.67 -49.67
C ASN A 270 32.31 -7.01 -50.70
N ARG A 271 33.31 -6.26 -50.26
CA ARG A 271 34.52 -5.99 -51.05
C ARG A 271 35.75 -6.45 -50.27
N PRO A 272 36.69 -7.18 -50.88
CA PRO A 272 37.92 -7.56 -50.20
C PRO A 272 38.92 -6.39 -50.22
N ILE A 273 39.56 -6.12 -49.08
CA ILE A 273 40.75 -5.29 -48.99
C ILE A 273 41.90 -6.25 -48.66
N ILE A 274 42.93 -6.28 -49.51
CA ILE A 274 44.14 -7.07 -49.32
C ILE A 274 45.20 -6.16 -48.71
N HIS A 275 45.70 -6.52 -47.53
CA HIS A 275 47.01 -6.10 -47.03
C HIS A 275 47.68 -7.27 -46.28
N ASP A 276 49.00 -7.31 -46.40
CA ASP A 276 49.89 -8.43 -46.11
C ASP A 276 49.68 -9.18 -44.77
N ASN A 277 49.63 -10.51 -44.90
CA ASN A 277 50.06 -11.55 -43.95
C ASN A 277 49.72 -11.39 -42.45
N ARG A 278 48.50 -10.98 -42.13
CA ARG A 278 47.80 -11.42 -40.89
C ARG A 278 46.30 -11.52 -41.14
N ILE A 279 45.74 -12.71 -40.91
CA ILE A 279 44.29 -12.94 -40.97
C ILE A 279 43.69 -12.45 -39.65
N GLU A 280 43.20 -11.21 -39.62
CA GLU A 280 42.22 -10.77 -38.63
C GLU A 280 40.82 -10.84 -39.25
N LYS A 281 39.86 -11.43 -38.52
CA LYS A 281 38.45 -11.50 -38.91
C LYS A 281 37.88 -10.07 -38.92
N THR A 282 37.74 -9.47 -40.10
CA THR A 282 37.06 -8.19 -40.27
C THR A 282 35.54 -8.40 -40.17
N GLN A 283 34.89 -7.64 -39.28
CA GLN A 283 33.43 -7.55 -39.24
C GLN A 283 32.92 -6.74 -40.44
N PRO A 284 31.74 -7.08 -41.01
CA PRO A 284 31.19 -6.36 -42.15
C PRO A 284 30.76 -4.94 -41.74
N LEU A 285 31.19 -3.93 -42.49
CA LEU A 285 30.63 -2.58 -42.41
C LEU A 285 29.21 -2.58 -42.98
N ILE A 286 28.20 -2.36 -42.14
CA ILE A 286 26.81 -2.25 -42.57
C ILE A 286 26.54 -0.79 -42.97
N HIS A 287 26.28 -0.55 -44.24
CA HIS A 287 25.77 0.73 -44.72
C HIS A 287 24.25 0.68 -44.86
N TYR A 288 23.56 1.64 -44.26
CA TYR A 288 22.12 1.82 -44.42
C TYR A 288 21.85 2.81 -45.56
N LYS A 289 20.96 2.43 -46.47
CA LYS A 289 20.46 3.31 -47.53
C LYS A 289 18.99 3.59 -47.25
N PHE A 290 18.64 4.86 -47.07
CA PHE A 290 17.24 5.26 -46.97
C PHE A 290 16.64 5.26 -48.38
N THR A 291 15.57 4.49 -48.56
CA THR A 291 14.76 4.50 -49.76
C THR A 291 13.33 4.79 -49.37
N SER A 292 12.73 5.78 -50.02
CA SER A 292 11.30 6.03 -49.91
C SER A 292 10.54 4.87 -50.59
N PRO A 293 9.39 4.45 -50.04
CA PRO A 293 8.57 3.44 -50.70
C PRO A 293 8.02 3.97 -52.04
N PRO A 294 7.73 3.07 -53.01
CA PRO A 294 7.01 3.43 -54.22
C PRO A 294 5.61 3.98 -53.93
#